data_AF-A0A9P6GSU5-F1
#
_entry.id   AF-A0A9P6GSU5-F1
#
_cell.length_a   1.000
_cell.length_b   1.000
_cell.length_c   1.000
_cell.angle_alpha   90.00
_cell.angle_beta   90.00
_cell.angle_gamma   90.00
#
_symmetry.space_group_name_H-M   'P 1'
#
loop_
_entity.id
_entity.type
_entity.pdbx_description
1 polymer ?
#
loop_
_entity_poly.entity_id
_entity_poly.type
_entity_poly.pdbx_seq_one_letter_code
_entity_poly.pdbx_strand_id
1 'polypeptide(L)'
;MSTTNPPQLFLLADHIKLSLLERQRAISLNLSHNSQDSQISRSLEQLRSGIEALESQIQDVSDDSIASQLPRLHAQLSDLTAQFAPSPSNPNPSPSTTLTPNNPSLAPDFAAATSKPTRSTPTWRPTSKSVRFSDATDDDDENDDPNRASLFPYRDDPSSSPTPSPSHADLTNHQLHAYHARVVDEQDAQLDQLGASIGRQRELSMQIGDELDGHAVLLDDVEEGVDRHAAQFRRARGRLDRFGRKAKENWSLSVIVVLIVVLVLLIVITK
;
A
#
# COMPACT_ATOMS: atom_id res chain seq x y z
N MET A 1 -19.25 -6.01 6.69
CA MET A 1 -18.97 -4.58 6.52
C MET A 1 -17.59 -4.36 7.11
N SER A 2 -16.58 -4.08 6.29
CA SER A 2 -15.25 -3.75 6.81
C SER A 2 -15.37 -2.40 7.52
N THR A 3 -15.14 -2.38 8.83
CA THR A 3 -15.15 -1.13 9.61
C THR A 3 -13.96 -0.29 9.17
N THR A 4 -14.23 0.81 8.47
CA THR A 4 -13.21 1.77 8.02
C THR A 4 -12.67 2.51 9.23
N ASN A 5 -11.36 2.40 9.48
CA ASN A 5 -10.74 3.02 10.65
C ASN A 5 -10.08 4.37 10.29
N PRO A 6 -10.24 5.42 11.11
CA PRO A 6 -9.57 6.71 10.91
C PRO A 6 -8.05 6.64 10.67
N PRO A 7 -7.24 5.89 11.45
CA PRO A 7 -5.79 5.83 11.22
C PRO A 7 -5.42 5.25 9.85
N GLN A 8 -6.22 4.34 9.32
CA GLN A 8 -5.98 3.77 7.98
C GLN A 8 -6.20 4.83 6.90
N LEU A 9 -7.20 5.71 7.06
CA LEU A 9 -7.44 6.82 6.13
C LEU A 9 -6.33 7.88 6.20
N PHE A 10 -5.74 8.12 7.37
CA PHE A 10 -4.58 9.02 7.49
C PHE A 10 -3.33 8.45 6.82
N LEU A 11 -3.10 7.13 6.92
CA LEU A 11 -2.00 6.48 6.19
C LEU A 11 -2.22 6.53 4.67
N LEU A 12 -3.46 6.31 4.21
CA LEU A 12 -3.83 6.48 2.81
C LEU A 12 -3.60 7.92 2.35
N ALA A 13 -3.96 8.92 3.17
CA ALA A 13 -3.68 10.32 2.88
C ALA A 13 -2.18 10.59 2.75
N ASP A 14 -1.34 10.00 3.59
CA ASP A 14 0.13 10.14 3.49
C ASP A 14 0.70 9.47 2.24
N HIS A 15 0.17 8.31 1.84
CA HIS A 15 0.54 7.69 0.57
C HIS A 15 0.18 8.58 -0.63
N ILE A 16 -1.00 9.21 -0.61
CA ILE A 16 -1.42 10.16 -1.65
C ILE A 16 -0.48 11.37 -1.70
N LYS A 17 -0.11 11.93 -0.54
CA LYS A 17 0.88 13.02 -0.48
C LYS A 17 2.21 12.62 -1.11
N LEU A 18 2.73 11.43 -0.78
CA LEU A 18 3.99 10.94 -1.34
C LEU A 18 3.91 10.77 -2.86
N SER A 19 2.81 10.20 -3.36
CA SER A 19 2.57 10.04 -4.79
C SER A 19 2.45 11.40 -5.53
N LEU A 20 1.88 12.43 -4.89
CA LEU A 20 1.83 13.79 -5.43
C LEU A 20 3.23 14.43 -5.49
N LEU A 21 4.08 14.21 -4.48
CA LEU A 21 5.46 14.69 -4.49
C LEU A 21 6.27 14.02 -5.61
N GLU A 22 6.13 12.70 -5.79
CA GLU A 22 6.83 11.99 -6.85
C GLU A 22 6.33 12.40 -8.24
N ARG A 23 5.03 12.68 -8.39
CA ARG A 23 4.47 13.28 -9.60
C ARG A 23 5.07 14.66 -9.89
N GLN A 24 5.15 15.54 -8.88
CA GLN A 24 5.77 16.86 -9.02
C GLN A 24 7.25 16.74 -9.43
N ARG A 25 7.94 15.73 -8.91
CA ARG A 25 9.32 15.41 -9.30
C ARG A 25 9.40 14.92 -10.75
N ALA A 26 8.54 14.00 -11.16
CA ALA A 26 8.47 13.51 -12.54
C ALA A 26 8.20 14.65 -13.53
N ILE A 27 7.28 15.56 -13.20
CA ILE A 27 7.02 16.78 -13.98
C ILE A 27 8.29 17.65 -14.04
N SER A 28 8.99 17.85 -12.92
CA SER A 28 10.22 18.64 -12.89
C SER A 28 11.36 18.04 -13.73
N LEU A 29 11.35 16.71 -13.89
CA LEU A 29 12.31 15.94 -14.69
C LEU A 29 11.82 15.68 -16.12
N ASN A 30 10.64 16.20 -16.48
CA ASN A 30 9.98 15.99 -17.78
C ASN A 30 9.81 14.50 -18.14
N LEU A 31 9.51 13.66 -17.14
CA LEU A 31 9.23 12.23 -17.26
C LEU A 31 7.73 11.99 -17.39
N SER A 32 7.34 10.87 -18.02
CA SER A 32 5.93 10.48 -18.16
C SER A 32 5.31 10.12 -16.81
N HIS A 33 4.20 10.75 -16.45
CA HIS A 33 3.50 10.61 -15.16
C HIS A 33 2.07 10.04 -15.30
N ASN A 34 1.65 9.63 -16.51
CA ASN A 34 0.27 9.19 -16.78
C ASN A 34 -0.18 8.00 -15.91
N SER A 35 0.72 7.04 -15.65
CA SER A 35 0.43 5.91 -14.75
C SER A 35 0.20 6.37 -13.31
N GLN A 36 1.00 7.33 -12.82
CA GLN A 36 0.87 7.87 -11.47
C GLN A 36 -0.44 8.64 -11.33
N ASP A 37 -0.84 9.38 -12.37
CA ASP A 37 -2.10 10.14 -12.39
C ASP A 37 -3.33 9.21 -12.20
N SER A 38 -3.35 8.05 -12.87
CA SER A 38 -4.43 7.07 -12.71
C SER A 38 -4.49 6.43 -11.31
N GLN A 39 -3.32 6.20 -10.69
CA GLN A 39 -3.23 5.65 -9.34
C GLN A 39 -3.67 6.67 -8.30
N ILE A 40 -3.24 7.93 -8.44
CA ILE A 40 -3.63 9.04 -7.58
C ILE A 40 -5.15 9.23 -7.62
N SER A 41 -5.76 9.24 -8.81
CA SER A 41 -7.23 9.38 -8.92
C SER A 41 -7.99 8.26 -8.22
N ARG A 42 -7.53 7.01 -8.34
CA ARG A 42 -8.16 5.86 -7.67
C ARG A 42 -8.01 5.94 -6.15
N SER A 43 -6.84 6.35 -5.67
CA SER A 43 -6.58 6.52 -4.23
C SER A 43 -7.35 7.69 -3.60
N LEU A 44 -7.59 8.77 -4.34
CA LEU A 44 -8.47 9.88 -3.91
C LEU A 44 -9.92 9.43 -3.79
N GLU A 45 -10.42 8.63 -4.74
CA GLU A 45 -11.77 8.08 -4.67
C GLU A 45 -11.91 7.08 -3.50
N GLN A 46 -10.88 6.26 -3.26
CA GLN A 46 -10.82 5.37 -2.10
C GLN A 46 -10.86 6.15 -0.78
N LEU A 47 -10.13 7.26 -0.68
CA LEU A 47 -10.14 8.13 0.50
C LEU A 47 -11.51 8.81 0.68
N ARG A 48 -12.15 9.25 -0.41
CA ARG A 48 -13.50 9.83 -0.39
C ARG A 48 -14.54 8.83 0.10
N SER A 49 -14.58 7.64 -0.50
CA SER A 49 -15.49 6.56 -0.11
C SER A 49 -15.27 6.13 1.35
N GLY A 50 -14.01 6.10 1.79
CA GLY A 50 -13.67 5.79 3.18
C GLY A 50 -14.18 6.83 4.19
N ILE A 51 -14.14 8.12 3.84
CA ILE A 51 -14.68 9.19 4.68
C ILE A 51 -16.21 9.15 4.72
N GLU A 52 -16.87 8.90 3.59
CA GLU A 52 -18.33 8.75 3.53
C GLU A 52 -18.82 7.54 4.35
N ALA A 53 -18.10 6.41 4.28
CA ALA A 53 -18.38 5.26 5.12
C ALA A 53 -18.24 5.60 6.62
N LEU A 54 -17.22 6.39 6.98
CA LEU A 54 -16.98 6.82 8.36
C LEU A 54 -18.09 7.78 8.87
N GLU A 55 -18.55 8.69 8.02
CA GLU A 55 -19.68 9.58 8.31
C GLU A 55 -20.97 8.76 8.57
N SER A 56 -21.24 7.77 7.72
CA SER A 56 -22.38 6.86 7.91
C SER A 56 -22.27 6.05 9.21
N GLN A 57 -21.04 5.66 9.60
CA GLN A 57 -20.78 4.93 10.83
C GLN A 57 -21.00 5.80 12.07
N ILE A 58 -20.59 7.08 12.05
CA ILE A 58 -20.86 8.02 13.15
C ILE A 58 -22.37 8.24 13.33
N GLN A 59 -23.12 8.26 12.23
CA GLN A 59 -24.57 8.46 12.28
C GLN A 59 -25.32 7.28 12.90
N ASP A 60 -24.79 6.06 12.78
CA ASP A 60 -25.36 4.84 13.38
C ASP A 60 -24.79 4.56 14.78
N VAL A 61 -23.52 4.92 15.03
CA VAL A 61 -22.80 4.75 16.28
C VAL A 61 -22.07 6.06 16.62
N SER A 62 -22.58 6.79 17.62
CA SER A 62 -21.96 8.04 18.09
C SER A 62 -20.62 7.75 18.77
N ASP A 63 -19.53 7.81 18.01
CA ASP A 63 -18.16 7.71 18.50
C ASP A 63 -17.47 9.09 18.41
N ASP A 64 -17.30 9.73 19.57
CA ASP A 64 -16.70 11.06 19.70
C ASP A 64 -15.25 11.11 19.20
N SER A 65 -14.52 9.98 19.28
CA SER A 65 -13.14 9.91 18.82
C SER A 65 -13.05 10.05 17.30
N ILE A 66 -13.95 9.37 16.59
CA ILE A 66 -14.06 9.40 15.13
C ILE A 66 -14.59 10.77 14.69
N ALA A 67 -15.61 11.29 15.37
CA ALA A 67 -16.20 12.60 15.08
C ALA A 67 -15.18 13.75 15.17
N SER A 68 -14.23 13.69 16.11
CA SER A 68 -13.19 14.69 16.26
C SER A 68 -12.16 14.70 15.10
N GLN A 69 -11.96 13.56 14.43
CA GLN A 69 -10.94 13.38 13.39
C GLN A 69 -11.49 13.61 11.97
N LEU A 70 -12.80 13.49 11.78
CA LEU A 70 -13.48 13.64 10.48
C LEU A 70 -13.27 15.02 9.83
N PRO A 71 -13.35 16.16 10.55
CA PRO A 71 -13.09 17.48 9.96
C PRO A 71 -11.67 17.61 9.38
N ARG A 72 -10.68 16.97 10.03
CA ARG A 72 -9.30 16.95 9.57
C ARG A 72 -9.14 16.13 8.30
N LEU A 73 -9.82 14.98 8.19
CA LEU A 73 -9.82 14.16 6.98
C LEU A 73 -10.48 14.89 5.79
N HIS A 74 -11.59 15.58 6.00
CA HIS A 74 -12.23 16.41 4.95
C HIS A 74 -11.31 17.54 4.47
N ALA A 75 -10.66 18.24 5.39
CA ALA A 75 -9.70 19.29 5.04
C ALA A 75 -8.57 18.73 4.17
N GLN A 76 -8.02 17.55 4.53
CA GLN A 76 -6.98 16.88 3.77
C GLN A 76 -7.45 16.40 2.40
N LEU A 77 -8.64 15.80 2.29
CA LEU A 77 -9.22 15.42 1.01
C LEU A 77 -9.32 16.64 0.08
N SER A 78 -9.87 17.75 0.59
CA SER A 78 -10.07 18.96 -0.21
C SER A 78 -8.76 19.53 -0.75
N ASP A 79 -7.72 19.52 0.07
CA ASP A 79 -6.39 19.99 -0.27
C ASP A 79 -5.67 19.06 -1.27
N LEU A 80 -5.67 17.75 -1.02
CA LEU A 80 -5.07 16.77 -1.94
C LEU A 80 -5.76 16.78 -3.31
N THR A 81 -7.09 16.94 -3.32
CA THR A 81 -7.88 17.07 -4.55
C THR A 81 -7.53 18.36 -5.30
N ALA A 82 -7.37 19.48 -4.59
CA ALA A 82 -6.97 20.75 -5.18
C ALA A 82 -5.56 20.71 -5.78
N GLN A 83 -4.62 19.98 -5.16
CA GLN A 83 -3.26 19.79 -5.65
C GLN A 83 -3.17 18.82 -6.84
N PHE A 84 -4.05 17.83 -6.89
CA PHE A 84 -4.13 16.90 -8.02
C PHE A 84 -4.80 17.53 -9.25
N ALA A 85 -5.78 18.42 -9.04
CA ALA A 85 -6.54 19.05 -10.12
C ALA A 85 -5.62 19.77 -11.13
N PRO A 86 -5.77 19.52 -12.44
CA PRO A 86 -5.03 20.22 -13.47
C PRO A 86 -5.51 21.68 -13.53
N SER A 87 -4.84 22.58 -12.79
CA SER A 87 -5.17 24.01 -12.79
C SER A 87 -4.41 24.73 -13.91
N PRO A 88 -5.07 25.24 -14.96
CA PRO A 88 -4.43 26.00 -16.03
C PRO A 88 -4.03 27.42 -15.61
N SER A 89 -4.53 27.93 -14.48
CA SER A 89 -4.37 29.33 -14.05
C SER A 89 -3.52 29.52 -12.78
N ASN A 90 -3.05 28.44 -12.16
CA ASN A 90 -2.23 28.55 -10.96
C ASN A 90 -1.14 27.46 -10.94
N PRO A 91 0.06 27.74 -11.49
CA PRO A 91 1.12 26.73 -11.68
C PRO A 91 1.81 26.30 -10.38
N ASN A 92 1.39 26.83 -9.22
CA ASN A 92 1.97 26.50 -7.93
C ASN A 92 0.89 26.48 -6.82
N PRO A 93 0.14 25.39 -6.65
CA PRO A 93 -0.69 25.22 -5.46
C PRO A 93 0.23 25.18 -4.24
N SER A 94 -0.07 25.98 -3.22
CA SER A 94 0.73 26.13 -2.01
C SER A 94 1.12 24.77 -1.41
N PRO A 95 2.42 24.45 -1.23
CA PRO A 95 2.91 23.09 -0.92
C PRO A 95 2.79 22.67 0.56
N SER A 96 2.21 23.50 1.43
CA SER A 96 2.44 23.43 2.87
C SER A 96 1.98 22.13 3.54
N THR A 97 0.94 21.47 3.01
CA THR A 97 0.30 20.28 3.60
C THR A 97 0.83 18.96 3.06
N THR A 98 1.45 18.95 1.87
CA THR A 98 2.07 17.76 1.26
C THR A 98 3.45 17.49 1.82
N LEU A 99 4.12 18.53 2.33
CA LEU A 99 5.49 18.44 2.87
C LEU A 99 5.54 17.81 4.26
N THR A 100 4.41 17.75 4.97
CA THR A 100 4.34 17.23 6.34
C THR A 100 3.51 15.94 6.39
N PRO A 101 4.11 14.81 6.79
CA PRO A 101 3.36 13.57 6.95
C PRO A 101 2.45 13.64 8.18
N ASN A 102 1.32 12.94 8.14
CA ASN A 102 0.50 12.73 9.33
C ASN A 102 1.18 11.77 10.31
N ASN A 103 1.92 10.78 9.79
CA ASN A 103 2.75 9.89 10.57
C ASN A 103 4.23 10.34 10.55
N PRO A 104 4.84 10.69 11.70
CA PRO A 104 6.23 11.15 11.76
C PRO A 104 7.24 10.10 11.27
N SER A 105 6.92 8.80 11.29
CA SER A 105 7.82 7.76 10.78
C SER A 105 8.07 7.85 9.27
N LEU A 106 7.19 8.54 8.53
CA LEU A 106 7.31 8.73 7.08
C LEU A 106 8.10 9.98 6.71
N ALA A 107 8.55 10.78 7.69
CA ALA A 107 9.38 11.97 7.45
C ALA A 107 10.60 11.74 6.53
N PRO A 108 11.39 10.64 6.63
CA PRO A 108 12.53 10.42 5.73
C PRO A 108 12.09 10.26 4.27
N ASP A 109 10.96 9.60 4.00
CA ASP A 109 10.46 9.38 2.64
C ASP A 109 10.00 10.70 1.99
N PHE A 110 9.34 11.55 2.77
CA PHE A 110 8.91 12.89 2.32
C PHE A 110 10.11 13.80 2.06
N ALA A 111 11.17 13.70 2.88
CA ALA A 111 12.43 14.41 2.67
C ALA A 111 13.16 13.93 1.40
N ALA A 112 13.14 12.62 1.14
CA ALA A 112 13.71 12.05 -0.08
C ALA A 112 12.94 12.49 -1.33
N ALA A 113 11.60 12.48 -1.29
CA ALA A 113 10.74 12.88 -2.40
C ALA A 113 10.86 14.38 -2.76
N THR A 114 11.16 15.23 -1.77
CA THR A 114 11.40 16.67 -1.99
C THR A 114 12.83 17.01 -2.41
N SER A 115 13.78 16.06 -2.31
CA SER A 115 15.16 16.28 -2.69
C SER A 115 15.33 16.33 -4.23
N LYS A 116 15.72 17.50 -4.74
CA LYS A 116 15.99 17.71 -6.16
C LYS A 116 17.35 17.08 -6.52
N PRO A 117 17.45 16.22 -7.56
CA PRO A 117 18.75 15.74 -8.01
C PRO A 117 19.52 16.93 -8.60
N THR A 118 20.52 17.43 -7.87
CA THR A 118 21.46 18.41 -8.39
C THR A 118 22.31 17.72 -9.44
N ARG A 119 22.15 18.12 -10.71
CA ARG A 119 23.03 17.75 -11.81
C ARG A 119 24.40 18.36 -11.54
N SER A 120 25.23 17.68 -10.77
CA SER A 120 26.65 18.00 -10.68
C SER A 120 27.27 17.83 -12.07
N THR A 121 27.99 18.86 -12.49
CA THR A 121 28.77 18.92 -13.73
C THR A 121 29.77 17.75 -13.80
N PRO A 122 30.11 17.26 -15.01
CA PRO A 122 30.97 16.09 -15.15
C PRO A 122 32.43 16.51 -14.97
N THR A 123 32.91 16.57 -13.73
CA THR A 123 34.33 16.40 -13.45
C THR A 123 34.56 14.93 -13.16
N TRP A 124 35.23 14.27 -14.09
CA TRP A 124 35.60 12.86 -14.02
C TRP A 124 36.31 12.51 -12.72
N ARG A 125 35.53 12.01 -11.75
CA ARG A 125 35.97 11.08 -10.73
C ARG A 125 34.81 10.09 -10.55
N PRO A 126 34.94 8.82 -10.93
CA PRO A 126 33.96 7.82 -10.57
C PRO A 126 34.09 7.58 -9.07
N THR A 127 33.41 8.38 -8.26
CA THR A 127 33.10 7.94 -6.91
C THR A 127 32.02 6.89 -7.09
N SER A 128 32.43 5.62 -7.05
CA SER A 128 31.54 4.50 -6.87
C SER A 128 30.51 4.90 -5.83
N LYS A 129 29.23 4.80 -6.17
CA LYS A 129 28.12 4.99 -5.25
C LYS A 129 28.24 3.88 -4.19
N SER A 130 29.02 4.12 -3.16
CA SER A 130 28.98 3.33 -1.95
C SER A 130 27.64 3.64 -1.30
N VAL A 131 26.74 2.67 -1.29
CA VAL A 131 25.61 2.66 -0.38
C VAL A 131 26.20 2.49 1.02
N ARG A 132 26.51 3.62 1.67
CA ARG A 132 26.83 3.66 3.09
C ARG A 132 25.50 3.56 3.84
N PHE A 133 25.16 2.35 4.29
CA PHE A 133 24.34 2.22 5.48
C PHE A 133 25.22 2.67 6.64
N SER A 134 25.16 3.96 6.97
CA SER A 134 25.44 4.36 8.35
C SER A 134 24.19 4.02 9.15
N ASP A 135 24.07 2.74 9.50
CA ASP A 135 23.23 2.34 10.62
C ASP A 135 24.02 2.70 11.87
N ALA A 136 23.78 3.91 12.36
CA ALA A 136 24.22 4.33 13.67
C ALA A 136 23.18 3.83 14.67
N THR A 137 23.23 2.53 14.97
CA THR A 137 22.75 2.00 16.23
C THR A 137 23.98 1.75 17.07
N ASP A 138 24.35 2.75 17.88
CA ASP A 138 25.04 2.48 19.15
C ASP A 138 24.03 1.75 20.02
N ASP A 139 23.93 0.43 19.86
CA ASP A 139 23.32 -0.46 20.84
C ASP A 139 24.36 -1.54 21.15
N ASP A 140 25.24 -1.19 22.09
CA ASP A 140 25.92 -2.13 22.97
C ASP A 140 24.85 -2.92 23.74
N ASP A 141 24.33 -4.01 23.17
CA ASP A 141 23.56 -4.98 23.94
C ASP A 141 24.02 -6.41 23.64
N GLU A 142 24.77 -6.92 24.61
CA GLU A 142 25.34 -8.27 24.75
C GLU A 142 24.24 -9.35 24.85
N ASN A 143 23.55 -9.69 23.76
CA ASN A 143 22.73 -10.91 23.72
C ASN A 143 23.00 -11.73 22.45
N ASP A 144 24.06 -12.51 22.55
CA ASP A 144 24.51 -13.50 21.57
C ASP A 144 23.58 -14.73 21.61
N ASP A 145 22.46 -14.67 20.88
CA ASP A 145 21.50 -15.78 20.77
C ASP A 145 21.98 -16.79 19.70
N PRO A 146 22.48 -17.99 20.08
CA PRO A 146 23.16 -18.92 19.17
C PRO A 146 22.26 -19.48 18.07
N ASN A 147 20.93 -19.36 18.22
CA ASN A 147 19.97 -19.79 17.21
C ASN A 147 19.80 -18.78 16.05
N ARG A 148 20.24 -17.53 16.19
CA ARG A 148 20.10 -16.54 15.11
C ARG A 148 21.13 -16.74 14.00
N ALA A 149 22.28 -17.33 14.33
CA ALA A 149 23.36 -17.64 13.39
C ALA A 149 23.04 -18.81 12.45
N SER A 150 22.14 -19.72 12.84
CA SER A 150 21.75 -20.88 12.00
C SER A 150 20.67 -20.56 10.98
N LEU A 151 19.92 -19.46 11.17
CA LEU A 151 18.84 -19.02 10.28
C LEU A 151 19.34 -18.24 9.05
N PHE A 152 20.57 -17.70 9.09
CA PHE A 152 21.18 -16.97 7.97
C PHE A 152 22.61 -17.47 7.71
N PRO A 153 22.79 -18.61 7.01
CA PRO A 153 24.11 -19.19 6.71
C PRO A 153 25.00 -18.33 5.81
N TYR A 154 24.49 -17.21 5.27
CA TYR A 154 25.22 -16.29 4.42
C TYR A 154 25.20 -14.90 5.05
N ARG A 155 26.35 -14.47 5.57
CA ARG A 155 26.62 -13.10 6.02
C ARG A 155 27.74 -12.56 5.14
N ASP A 156 27.43 -11.58 4.30
CA ASP A 156 28.42 -10.72 3.64
C ASP A 156 28.91 -9.66 4.63
N ASP A 157 29.52 -10.09 5.74
CA ASP A 157 30.26 -9.20 6.64
C ASP A 157 31.76 -9.34 6.36
N PRO A 158 32.38 -8.39 5.60
CA PRO A 158 33.81 -8.42 5.32
C PRO A 158 34.67 -8.08 6.55
N SER A 159 34.08 -7.73 7.70
CA SER A 159 34.82 -7.32 8.90
C SER A 159 35.24 -8.49 9.80
N SER A 160 34.69 -9.68 9.60
CA SER A 160 34.92 -10.86 10.45
C SER A 160 35.72 -11.99 9.78
N SER A 161 36.42 -11.71 8.67
CA SER A 161 37.50 -12.58 8.19
C SER A 161 38.82 -12.24 8.90
N PRO A 162 39.47 -13.17 9.62
CA PRO A 162 40.78 -12.94 10.25
C PRO A 162 41.93 -12.88 9.23
N THR A 163 41.61 -12.83 7.93
CA THR A 163 42.59 -12.78 6.85
C THR A 163 42.92 -11.32 6.58
N PRO A 164 44.14 -10.85 6.88
CA PRO A 164 44.55 -9.51 6.49
C PRO A 164 44.39 -9.38 4.97
N SER A 165 43.67 -8.37 4.50
CA SER A 165 43.64 -8.01 3.08
C SER A 165 45.09 -7.99 2.58
N PRO A 166 45.47 -8.82 1.59
CA PRO A 166 46.85 -8.98 1.21
C PRO A 166 47.38 -7.60 0.81
N SER A 167 48.37 -7.09 1.53
CA SER A 167 48.98 -5.81 1.24
C SER A 167 49.61 -5.89 -0.16
N HIS A 168 48.98 -5.24 -1.14
CA HIS A 168 49.46 -5.20 -2.54
C HIS A 168 50.78 -4.42 -2.71
N ALA A 169 51.35 -3.91 -1.61
CA ALA A 169 52.58 -3.12 -1.60
C ALA A 169 53.82 -3.90 -2.10
N ASP A 170 53.80 -5.23 -2.01
CA ASP A 170 54.93 -6.09 -2.37
C ASP A 170 54.77 -6.79 -3.75
N LEU A 171 53.69 -6.52 -4.48
CA LEU A 171 53.43 -7.15 -5.78
C LEU A 171 54.10 -6.39 -6.91
N THR A 172 54.85 -7.09 -7.76
CA THR A 172 55.40 -6.49 -8.99
C THR A 172 54.27 -6.08 -9.94
N ASN A 173 54.46 -5.00 -10.71
CA ASN A 173 53.44 -4.47 -11.64
C ASN A 173 52.85 -5.55 -12.57
N HIS A 174 53.65 -6.54 -12.99
CA HIS A 174 53.19 -7.64 -13.83
C HIS A 174 52.26 -8.61 -13.09
N GLN A 175 52.52 -8.89 -11.82
CA GLN A 175 51.66 -9.73 -10.97
C GLN A 175 50.37 -9.00 -10.61
N LEU A 176 50.44 -7.70 -10.35
CA LEU A 176 49.28 -6.85 -10.11
C LEU A 176 48.38 -6.79 -11.35
N HIS A 177 48.96 -6.63 -12.55
CA HIS A 177 48.21 -6.66 -13.80
C HIS A 177 47.52 -8.01 -14.05
N ALA A 178 48.22 -9.12 -13.82
CA ALA A 178 47.63 -10.47 -13.96
C ALA A 178 46.49 -10.72 -12.95
N TYR A 179 46.62 -10.19 -11.74
CA TYR A 179 45.57 -10.24 -10.72
C TYR A 179 44.34 -9.42 -11.15
N HIS A 180 44.53 -8.17 -11.58
CA HIS A 180 43.43 -7.34 -12.07
C HIS A 180 42.74 -7.93 -13.30
N ALA A 181 43.48 -8.54 -14.23
CA ALA A 181 42.89 -9.21 -15.37
C ALA A 181 41.93 -10.33 -14.94
N ARG A 182 42.30 -11.14 -13.93
CA ARG A 182 41.39 -12.16 -13.38
C ARG A 182 40.18 -11.56 -12.67
N VAL A 183 40.37 -10.49 -11.90
CA VAL A 183 39.27 -9.84 -11.18
C VAL A 183 38.25 -9.25 -12.16
N VAL A 184 38.71 -8.67 -13.27
CA VAL A 184 37.82 -8.15 -14.32
C VAL A 184 37.05 -9.28 -15.00
N ASP A 185 37.71 -10.40 -15.32
CA ASP A 185 37.07 -11.57 -15.94
C ASP A 185 35.98 -12.18 -15.04
N GLU A 186 36.25 -12.26 -13.73
CA GLU A 186 35.29 -12.72 -12.72
C GLU A 186 34.08 -11.78 -12.62
N GLN A 187 34.30 -10.47 -12.71
CA GLN A 187 33.24 -9.47 -12.67
C GLN A 187 32.36 -9.51 -13.93
N ASP A 188 32.96 -9.66 -15.11
CA ASP A 188 32.19 -9.81 -16.35
C ASP A 188 31.30 -11.05 -16.32
N ALA A 189 31.80 -12.18 -15.79
CA ALA A 189 30.98 -13.38 -15.60
C ALA A 189 29.81 -13.16 -14.63
N GLN A 190 30.01 -12.37 -13.57
CA GLN A 190 28.93 -12.00 -12.65
C GLN A 190 27.90 -11.05 -13.30
N LEU A 191 28.36 -10.12 -14.15
CA LEU A 191 27.49 -9.21 -14.89
C LEU A 191 26.65 -9.96 -15.93
N ASP A 192 27.19 -10.98 -16.58
CA ASP A 192 26.42 -11.85 -17.49
C ASP A 192 25.32 -12.61 -16.74
N GLN A 193 25.64 -13.13 -15.56
CA GLN A 193 24.65 -13.80 -14.70
C GLN A 193 23.55 -12.83 -14.25
N LEU A 194 23.93 -11.58 -13.91
CA LEU A 194 23.00 -10.52 -13.52
C LEU A 194 22.14 -10.05 -14.70
N GLY A 195 22.72 -9.96 -15.89
CA GLY A 195 22.01 -9.66 -17.14
C GLY A 195 20.96 -10.71 -17.45
N ALA A 196 21.30 -11.99 -17.27
CA ALA A 196 20.35 -13.10 -17.42
C ALA A 196 19.22 -13.05 -16.38
N SER A 197 19.50 -12.67 -15.13
CA SER A 197 18.45 -12.51 -14.10
C SER A 197 17.56 -11.30 -14.34
N ILE A 198 18.12 -10.16 -14.78
CA ILE A 198 17.35 -8.96 -15.13
C ILE A 198 16.46 -9.24 -16.35
N GLY A 199 16.95 -10.00 -17.33
CA GLY A 199 16.15 -10.45 -18.48
C GLY A 199 14.94 -11.27 -18.05
N ARG A 200 15.13 -12.25 -17.16
CA ARG A 200 14.03 -13.05 -16.59
C ARG A 200 13.07 -12.21 -15.74
N GLN A 201 13.59 -11.27 -14.96
CA GLN A 201 12.76 -10.37 -14.15
C GLN A 201 11.91 -9.45 -15.03
N ARG A 202 12.46 -8.95 -16.15
CA ARG A 202 11.70 -8.17 -17.14
C ARG A 202 10.58 -8.99 -17.77
N GLU A 203 10.85 -10.26 -18.12
CA GLU A 203 9.85 -11.18 -18.63
C GLU A 203 8.70 -11.40 -17.63
N LEU A 204 9.04 -11.66 -16.36
CA LEU A 204 8.05 -11.77 -15.28
C LEU A 204 7.25 -10.48 -15.10
N SER A 205 7.89 -9.31 -15.21
CA SER A 205 7.21 -8.01 -15.11
C SER A 205 6.20 -7.80 -16.25
N MET A 206 6.54 -8.23 -17.47
CA MET A 206 5.61 -8.18 -18.61
C MET A 206 4.42 -9.12 -18.40
N GLN A 207 4.66 -10.35 -17.93
CA GLN A 207 3.58 -11.30 -17.59
C GLN A 207 2.69 -10.80 -16.45
N ILE A 208 3.26 -10.16 -15.43
CA ILE A 208 2.49 -9.53 -14.35
C ILE A 208 1.64 -8.38 -14.93
N GLY A 209 2.18 -7.60 -15.86
CA GLY A 209 1.43 -6.55 -16.56
C GLY A 209 0.22 -7.10 -17.31
N ASP A 210 0.42 -8.15 -18.10
CA ASP A 210 -0.65 -8.80 -18.86
C ASP A 210 -1.71 -9.44 -17.93
N GLU A 211 -1.29 -10.05 -16.82
CA GLU A 211 -2.21 -10.62 -15.82
C GLU A 211 -2.98 -9.52 -15.05
N LEU A 212 -2.35 -8.37 -14.78
CA LEU A 212 -3.02 -7.22 -14.16
C LEU A 212 -4.10 -6.63 -15.09
N ASP A 213 -3.85 -6.57 -16.39
CA ASP A 213 -4.85 -6.19 -17.39
C ASP A 213 -5.98 -7.24 -17.47
N GLY A 214 -5.64 -8.54 -17.39
CA GLY A 214 -6.63 -9.63 -17.28
C GLY A 214 -7.48 -9.55 -16.01
N HIS A 215 -6.87 -9.24 -14.87
CA HIS A 215 -7.55 -9.03 -13.60
C HIS A 215 -8.46 -7.80 -13.62
N ALA A 216 -8.15 -6.75 -14.41
CA ALA A 216 -9.04 -5.60 -14.56
C ALA A 216 -10.37 -5.99 -15.23
N VAL A 217 -10.32 -6.86 -16.24
CA VAL A 217 -11.52 -7.41 -16.89
C VAL A 217 -12.30 -8.30 -15.92
N LEU A 218 -11.60 -9.14 -15.15
CA LEU A 218 -12.24 -10.02 -14.18
C LEU A 218 -12.86 -9.23 -13.01
N LEU A 219 -12.31 -8.06 -12.67
CA LEU A 219 -12.89 -7.16 -11.67
C LEU A 219 -14.21 -6.53 -12.15
N ASP A 220 -14.31 -6.19 -13.44
CA ASP A 220 -15.53 -5.66 -14.06
C ASP A 220 -16.66 -6.71 -14.04
N ASP A 221 -16.34 -7.98 -14.34
CA ASP A 221 -17.27 -9.10 -14.22
C ASP A 221 -17.73 -9.33 -12.76
N VAL A 222 -16.82 -9.15 -11.80
CA VAL A 222 -17.15 -9.23 -10.37
C VAL A 222 -18.05 -8.07 -9.95
N GLU A 223 -17.80 -6.85 -10.45
CA GLU A 223 -18.64 -5.67 -10.20
C GLU A 223 -20.07 -5.88 -10.75
N GLU A 224 -20.20 -6.38 -11.99
CA GLU A 224 -21.51 -6.72 -12.57
C GLU A 224 -22.22 -7.83 -11.75
N GLY A 225 -21.45 -8.82 -11.29
CA GLY A 225 -21.93 -9.88 -10.40
C GLY A 225 -22.47 -9.33 -9.07
N VAL A 226 -21.72 -8.42 -8.44
CA VAL A 226 -22.10 -7.76 -7.18
C VAL A 226 -23.39 -6.94 -7.35
N ASP A 227 -23.51 -6.16 -8.43
CA ASP A 227 -24.71 -5.39 -8.73
C ASP A 227 -25.95 -6.28 -8.91
N ARG A 228 -25.78 -7.41 -9.61
CA ARG A 228 -26.84 -8.40 -9.78
C ARG A 228 -27.26 -9.02 -8.45
N HIS A 229 -26.30 -9.35 -7.59
CA HIS A 229 -26.58 -9.88 -6.25
C HIS A 229 -27.24 -8.82 -5.35
N ALA A 230 -26.83 -7.55 -5.41
CA ALA A 230 -27.46 -6.46 -4.68
C ALA A 230 -28.91 -6.25 -5.10
N ALA A 231 -29.20 -6.32 -6.41
CA ALA A 231 -30.56 -6.23 -6.93
C ALA A 231 -31.43 -7.42 -6.49
N GLN A 232 -30.88 -8.64 -6.44
CA GLN A 232 -31.58 -9.82 -5.90
C GLN A 232 -31.84 -9.69 -4.41
N PHE A 233 -30.86 -9.22 -3.64
CA PHE A 233 -30.97 -9.02 -2.20
C PHE A 233 -32.03 -7.98 -1.85
N ARG A 234 -32.10 -6.88 -2.60
CA ARG A 234 -33.14 -5.85 -2.45
C ARG A 234 -34.55 -6.42 -2.67
N ARG A 235 -34.72 -7.26 -3.69
CA ARG A 235 -35.99 -7.96 -3.96
C ARG A 235 -36.32 -9.00 -2.88
N ALA A 236 -35.32 -9.74 -2.41
CA ALA A 236 -35.47 -10.70 -1.32
C ALA A 236 -35.90 -10.00 -0.02
N ARG A 237 -35.24 -8.90 0.35
CA ARG A 237 -35.59 -8.06 1.50
C ARG A 237 -37.00 -7.50 1.39
N GLY A 238 -37.41 -7.00 0.22
CA GLY A 238 -38.78 -6.52 0.00
C GLY A 238 -39.85 -7.62 0.07
N ARG A 239 -39.52 -8.87 -0.30
CA ARG A 239 -40.42 -10.01 -0.04
C ARG A 239 -40.48 -10.30 1.46
N LEU A 240 -39.35 -10.35 2.14
CA LEU A 240 -39.28 -10.62 3.58
C LEU A 240 -40.05 -9.58 4.40
N ASP A 241 -39.94 -8.30 4.05
CA ASP A 241 -40.67 -7.20 4.70
C ASP A 241 -42.18 -7.34 4.51
N ARG A 242 -42.63 -7.66 3.28
CA ARG A 242 -44.05 -7.96 3.02
C ARG A 242 -44.54 -9.20 3.78
N PHE A 243 -43.71 -10.23 3.91
CA PHE A 243 -44.03 -11.40 4.72
C PHE A 243 -44.12 -11.05 6.20
N GLY A 244 -43.16 -10.30 6.74
CA GLY A 244 -43.18 -9.84 8.14
C GLY A 244 -44.40 -9.00 8.43
N ARG A 245 -44.79 -8.11 7.51
CA ARG A 245 -45.98 -7.26 7.66
C ARG A 245 -47.27 -8.08 7.62
N LYS A 246 -47.41 -9.02 6.68
CA LYS A 246 -48.55 -9.96 6.63
C LYS A 246 -48.59 -10.91 7.83
N ALA A 247 -47.43 -11.35 8.33
CA ALA A 247 -47.34 -12.19 9.52
C ALA A 247 -47.79 -11.41 10.76
N LYS A 248 -47.39 -10.14 10.91
CA LYS A 248 -47.85 -9.27 12.01
C LYS A 248 -49.36 -9.07 12.02
N GLU A 249 -49.97 -8.91 10.85
CA GLU A 249 -51.42 -8.69 10.71
C GLU A 249 -52.23 -9.96 11.03
N ASN A 250 -51.70 -11.14 10.70
CA ASN A 250 -52.36 -12.43 10.97
C ASN A 250 -51.87 -13.12 12.25
N TRP A 251 -50.95 -12.51 13.00
CA TRP A 251 -50.35 -13.11 14.20
C TRP A 251 -51.42 -13.45 15.24
N SER A 252 -52.32 -12.50 15.54
CA SER A 252 -53.38 -12.70 16.54
C SER A 252 -54.31 -13.86 16.18
N LEU A 253 -54.66 -13.98 14.89
CA LEU A 253 -55.52 -15.06 14.38
C LEU A 253 -54.80 -16.41 14.41
N SER A 254 -53.53 -16.46 14.01
CA SER A 254 -52.69 -17.67 14.12
C SER A 254 -52.54 -18.13 15.58
N VAL A 255 -52.34 -17.22 16.53
CA VAL A 255 -52.26 -17.57 17.96
C VAL A 255 -53.56 -18.19 18.46
N ILE A 256 -54.72 -17.62 18.09
CA ILE A 256 -56.03 -18.18 18.45
C ILE A 256 -56.20 -19.60 17.90
N VAL A 257 -55.87 -19.83 16.62
CA VAL A 257 -55.98 -21.16 15.99
C VAL A 257 -55.05 -22.18 16.68
N VAL A 258 -53.81 -21.81 16.98
CA VAL A 258 -52.87 -22.68 17.70
C VAL A 258 -53.41 -23.02 19.09
N LEU A 259 -53.98 -22.06 19.81
CA LEU A 259 -54.57 -22.28 21.13
C LEU A 259 -55.75 -23.29 21.06
N ILE A 260 -56.58 -23.19 20.02
CA ILE A 260 -57.69 -24.14 19.77
C ILE A 260 -57.15 -25.55 19.51
N VAL A 261 -56.11 -25.69 18.68
CA VAL A 261 -55.51 -27.00 18.41
C VAL A 261 -54.95 -27.61 19.69
N VAL A 262 -54.24 -26.82 20.51
CA VAL A 262 -53.72 -27.28 21.81
C VAL A 262 -54.86 -27.71 22.74
N LEU A 263 -55.96 -26.96 22.79
CA LEU A 263 -57.14 -27.32 23.57
C LEU A 263 -57.75 -28.66 23.11
N VAL A 264 -57.94 -28.85 21.81
CA VAL A 264 -58.44 -30.11 21.25
C VAL A 264 -57.51 -31.28 21.57
N LEU A 265 -56.20 -31.06 21.46
CA LEU A 265 -55.19 -32.07 21.74
C LEU A 265 -55.20 -32.45 23.23
N LEU A 266 -55.33 -31.46 24.13
CA LEU A 266 -55.52 -31.70 25.55
C LEU A 266 -56.80 -32.50 25.83
N ILE A 267 -57.91 -32.18 25.17
CA ILE A 267 -59.16 -32.94 25.31
C ILE A 267 -58.93 -34.39 24.90
N VAL A 268 -58.32 -34.66 23.74
CA VAL A 268 -58.05 -36.02 23.27
C VAL A 268 -57.13 -36.80 24.21
N ILE A 269 -56.16 -36.14 24.84
CA ILE A 269 -55.25 -36.78 25.79
C ILE A 269 -55.91 -37.02 27.16
N THR A 270 -56.81 -36.13 27.60
CA THR A 270 -57.45 -36.21 28.92
C THR A 270 -58.75 -37.01 28.94
N LYS A 271 -59.44 -37.14 27.80
CA LYS A 271 -60.57 -38.07 27.60
C LYS A 271 -60.08 -39.49 27.35
#